data_AF-A0A920R7V0-F1
#
_entry.id   AF-A0A920R7V0-F1
#
_cell.length_a   1.000
_cell.length_b   1.000
_cell.length_c   1.000
_cell.angle_alpha   90.00
_cell.angle_beta   90.00
_cell.angle_gamma   90.00
#
_symmetry.space_group_name_H-M   'P 1'
#
loop_
_entity.id
_entity.type
_entity.pdbx_description
1 polymer ?
#
loop_
_entity_poly.entity_id
_entity_poly.type
_entity_poly.pdbx_seq_one_letter_code
_entity_poly.pdbx_strand_id
1 'polypeptide(L)'
;MPHSERTSIQNFFRILAWMSYLNDVEDGGTTTFTQQKIEVTPEKGKTMIWPAEWTHAHAGNLVNVGEKYIITGWMHFPHEVR
;
A
#
# COMPACT_ATOMS: atom_id res chain seq x y z
N MET A 1 7.90 5.12 8.71
CA MET A 1 6.86 5.31 9.74
C MET A 1 5.57 4.73 9.20
N PRO A 2 4.83 3.93 9.98
CA PRO A 2 3.50 3.48 9.58
C PRO A 2 2.56 4.65 9.28
N HIS A 3 1.73 4.51 8.25
CA HIS A 3 0.75 5.50 7.86
C HIS A 3 -0.50 4.85 7.28
N SER A 4 -1.58 5.62 7.18
CA SER A 4 -2.81 5.23 6.52
C SER A 4 -3.12 6.20 5.39
N GLU A 5 -3.99 5.80 4.49
CA GLU A 5 -4.22 6.50 3.23
C GLU A 5 -5.26 7.63 3.36
N ARG A 6 -6.07 7.54 4.42
CA ARG A 6 -7.04 8.54 4.85
C ARG A 6 -6.59 9.15 6.18
N THR A 7 -6.04 10.35 6.12
CA THR A 7 -5.42 11.06 7.27
C THR A 7 -5.79 12.54 7.34
N SER A 8 -6.52 13.07 6.35
CA SER A 8 -6.89 14.48 6.27
C SER A 8 -8.20 14.68 5.50
N ILE A 9 -8.77 15.88 5.60
CA ILE A 9 -9.92 16.29 4.79
C ILE A 9 -9.62 16.21 3.29
N GLN A 10 -8.36 16.38 2.87
CA GLN A 10 -8.01 16.34 1.44
C GLN A 10 -8.07 14.92 0.86
N ASN A 11 -8.00 13.88 1.70
CA ASN A 11 -7.97 12.48 1.25
C ASN A 11 -9.12 11.64 1.85
N PHE A 12 -10.13 12.29 2.42
CA PHE A 12 -11.28 11.66 3.07
C PHE A 12 -12.09 10.71 2.17
N PHE A 13 -12.04 10.90 0.85
CA PHE A 13 -12.82 10.11 -0.11
C PHE A 13 -12.18 8.75 -0.45
N ARG A 14 -10.91 8.51 -0.12
CA ARG A 14 -10.21 7.25 -0.44
C ARG A 14 -10.79 6.11 0.39
N ILE A 15 -11.27 5.04 -0.24
CA ILE A 15 -11.89 3.88 0.43
C ILE A 15 -10.90 2.71 0.49
N LEU A 16 -10.28 2.42 -0.64
CA LEU A 16 -9.24 1.39 -0.76
C LEU A 16 -7.99 2.02 -1.36
N ALA A 17 -6.83 1.50 -0.98
CA ALA A 17 -5.60 1.65 -1.73
C ALA A 17 -5.27 0.33 -2.43
N TRP A 18 -4.53 0.43 -3.53
CA TRP A 18 -3.95 -0.71 -4.20
C TRP A 18 -2.52 -0.39 -4.57
N MET A 19 -1.66 -1.40 -4.57
CA MET A 19 -0.27 -1.26 -5.01
C MET A 19 0.20 -2.55 -5.67
N SER A 20 0.91 -2.41 -6.79
CA SER A 20 1.58 -3.50 -7.48
C SER A 20 3.09 -3.31 -7.42
N TYR A 21 3.82 -4.38 -7.13
CA TYR A 21 5.28 -4.41 -7.30
C TYR A 21 5.63 -4.61 -8.77
N LEU A 22 6.51 -3.77 -9.31
CA LEU A 22 6.89 -3.78 -10.72
C LEU A 22 8.14 -4.63 -11.00
N ASN A 23 8.86 -5.00 -9.95
CA ASN A 23 10.02 -5.88 -9.97
C ASN A 23 10.11 -6.69 -8.67
N ASP A 24 10.91 -7.76 -8.71
CA ASP A 24 11.36 -8.47 -7.53
C ASP A 24 12.46 -7.65 -6.82
N VAL A 25 12.51 -7.74 -5.50
CA VAL A 25 13.56 -7.11 -4.68
C VAL A 25 14.41 -8.22 -4.04
N GLU A 26 15.73 -8.07 -4.10
CA GLU A 26 16.68 -9.08 -3.62
C GLU A 26 16.67 -9.20 -2.09
N ASP A 27 16.79 -8.06 -1.38
CA ASP A 27 16.71 -8.03 0.08
C ASP A 27 16.03 -6.77 0.62
N GLY A 28 15.18 -6.95 1.63
CA GLY A 28 14.35 -5.92 2.24
C GLY A 28 13.19 -5.46 1.37
N GLY A 29 12.79 -4.19 1.54
CA GLY A 29 11.77 -3.54 0.74
C GLY A 29 10.34 -4.03 1.00
N THR A 30 10.10 -4.81 2.05
CA THR A 30 8.77 -5.35 2.37
C THR A 30 7.76 -4.26 2.67
N THR A 31 6.47 -4.57 2.54
CA THR A 31 5.37 -3.74 3.03
C THR A 31 4.73 -4.41 4.24
N THR A 32 4.80 -3.77 5.40
CA THR A 32 4.28 -4.31 6.67
C THR A 32 2.93 -3.69 7.01
N PHE A 33 1.99 -4.54 7.42
CA PHE A 33 0.70 -4.19 8.02
C PHE A 33 0.72 -4.63 9.49
N THR A 34 1.08 -3.72 10.39
CA THR A 34 1.41 -4.07 11.79
C THR A 34 0.21 -4.65 12.55
N GLN A 35 -0.99 -4.11 12.34
CA GLN A 35 -2.22 -4.55 12.99
C GLN A 35 -2.58 -5.99 12.62
N GLN A 36 -2.32 -6.38 11.38
CA GLN A 36 -2.58 -7.72 10.86
C GLN A 36 -1.43 -8.69 11.13
N LYS A 37 -0.27 -8.19 11.59
CA LYS A 37 0.99 -8.96 11.71
C LYS A 37 1.39 -9.62 10.40
N ILE A 38 1.21 -8.89 9.30
CA ILE A 38 1.54 -9.34 7.95
C ILE A 38 2.69 -8.49 7.42
N GLU A 39 3.61 -9.15 6.74
CA GLU A 39 4.68 -8.54 5.98
C GLU A 39 4.71 -9.15 4.58
N VAL A 40 4.68 -8.29 3.57
CA VAL A 40 4.57 -8.73 2.17
C VAL A 40 5.86 -8.40 1.42
N THR A 41 6.52 -9.44 0.94
CA THR A 41 7.72 -9.35 0.11
C THR A 41 7.40 -8.81 -1.28
N PRO A 42 8.23 -7.91 -1.85
CA PRO A 42 8.09 -7.47 -3.22
C PRO A 42 8.36 -8.61 -4.21
N GLU A 43 7.32 -9.00 -4.94
CA GLU A 43 7.43 -9.94 -6.05
C GLU A 43 6.74 -9.33 -7.26
N LYS A 44 7.41 -9.35 -8.40
CA LYS A 44 6.94 -8.72 -9.63
C LYS A 44 5.53 -9.19 -10.00
N GLY A 45 4.63 -8.24 -10.18
CA GLY A 45 3.22 -8.50 -10.53
C GLY A 45 2.32 -8.78 -9.33
N LYS A 46 2.85 -9.02 -8.13
CA LYS A 46 2.03 -9.16 -6.92
C LYS A 46 1.36 -7.82 -6.62
N THR A 47 0.03 -7.86 -6.54
CA THR A 47 -0.81 -6.70 -6.26
C THR A 47 -1.54 -6.89 -4.95
N MET A 48 -1.50 -5.88 -4.10
CA MET A 48 -2.22 -5.82 -2.84
C MET A 48 -3.31 -4.76 -2.94
N ILE A 49 -4.43 -5.01 -2.27
CA ILE A 49 -5.54 -4.07 -2.13
C ILE A 49 -5.95 -4.07 -0.65
N TRP A 50 -6.09 -2.90 -0.03
CA TRP A 50 -6.43 -2.78 1.39
C TRP A 50 -7.30 -1.54 1.68
N PRO A 51 -8.08 -1.53 2.76
CA PRO A 51 -8.79 -0.34 3.23
C PRO A 51 -7.87 0.84 3.50
N ALA A 52 -8.30 2.05 3.13
CA ALA A 52 -7.56 3.29 3.33
C ALA A 52 -7.47 3.74 4.81
N GLU A 53 -8.18 3.05 5.70
CA GLU A 53 -8.42 3.44 7.10
C GLU A 53 -7.28 3.05 8.05
N TRP A 54 -7.33 3.62 9.26
CA TRP A 54 -6.33 3.41 10.33
C TRP A 54 -6.16 1.95 10.77
N THR A 55 -7.13 1.10 10.49
CA THR A 55 -7.06 -0.35 10.74
C THR A 55 -6.03 -1.06 9.87
N HIS A 56 -5.59 -0.43 8.76
CA HIS A 56 -4.61 -0.96 7.81
C HIS A 56 -3.44 0.01 7.64
N ALA A 57 -2.98 0.58 8.76
CA ALA A 57 -1.74 1.35 8.72
C ALA A 57 -0.59 0.45 8.25
N HIS A 58 0.22 0.96 7.34
CA HIS A 58 1.28 0.20 6.71
C HIS A 58 2.54 1.04 6.54
N ALA A 59 3.66 0.34 6.38
CA ALA A 59 4.96 0.95 6.13
C ALA A 59 5.67 0.23 4.99
N GLY A 60 6.32 0.99 4.11
CA GLY A 60 7.37 0.46 3.26
C GLY A 60 8.67 0.38 4.05
N ASN A 61 9.25 -0.81 4.14
CA ASN A 61 10.53 -1.03 4.80
C ASN A 61 11.71 -0.71 3.86
N LEU A 62 12.89 -0.56 4.46
CA LEU A 62 14.11 -0.23 3.75
C LEU A 62 14.46 -1.33 2.74
N VAL A 63 14.81 -0.94 1.51
CA VAL A 63 15.47 -1.85 0.56
C VAL A 63 16.93 -1.93 0.96
N ASN A 64 17.40 -3.13 1.28
CA ASN A 64 18.79 -3.34 1.68
C ASN A 64 19.69 -3.52 0.45
N VAL A 65 19.18 -4.19 -0.59
CA VAL A 65 19.90 -4.48 -1.84
C VAL A 65 18.98 -4.26 -3.04
N GLY A 66 19.50 -3.54 -4.06
CA GLY A 66 18.79 -3.27 -5.31
C GLY A 66 17.82 -2.08 -5.22
N GLU A 67 16.77 -2.12 -6.04
CA GLU A 67 15.77 -1.06 -6.16
C GLU A 67 14.36 -1.65 -6.10
N LYS A 68 13.41 -0.88 -5.55
CA LYS A 68 11.99 -1.26 -5.48
C LYS A 68 11.15 -0.30 -6.31
N TYR A 69 10.49 -0.83 -7.33
CA TYR A 69 9.55 -0.10 -8.16
C TYR A 69 8.12 -0.50 -7.81
N ILE A 70 7.27 0.49 -7.56
CA ILE A 70 5.84 0.30 -7.28
C ILE A 70 5.01 1.20 -8.17
N ILE A 71 3.80 0.74 -8.46
CA ILE A 71 2.70 1.60 -8.90
C ILE A 71 1.59 1.47 -7.89
N THR A 72 0.97 2.59 -7.52
CA THR A 72 -0.07 2.64 -6.50
C THR A 72 -1.20 3.55 -6.94
N GLY A 73 -2.36 3.35 -6.37
CA GLY A 73 -3.50 4.22 -6.56
C GLY A 73 -4.55 4.03 -5.46
N TRP A 74 -5.61 4.83 -5.56
CA TRP A 74 -6.71 4.82 -4.60
C TRP A 74 -8.03 4.67 -5.32
N MET A 75 -8.96 3.98 -4.67
CA MET A 75 -10.34 3.84 -5.12
C MET A 75 -11.26 4.63 -4.20
N HIS A 76 -12.27 5.26 -4.79
CA HIS A 76 -13.34 5.97 -4.10
C HIS A 76 -14.67 5.67 -4.78
N PHE A 77 -15.78 6.07 -4.16
CA PHE A 77 -17.09 5.93 -4.78
C PHE A 77 -17.14 6.74 -6.09
N PRO A 78 -17.86 6.26 -7.11
CA PRO A 78 -18.09 7.04 -8.32
C PRO A 78 -18.81 8.35 -7.99
N HIS A 79 -18.60 9.38 -8.82
CA HIS A 79 -19.31 10.66 -8.66
C HIS A 79 -20.81 10.53 -8.92
N GLU A 80 -21.21 9.64 -9.83
CA GLU A 80 -22.60 9.36 -10.14
C GLU A 80 -22.97 8.00 -9.57
N VAL A 81 -24.05 7.96 -8.81
CA VAL A 81 -24.70 6.72 -8.42
C VAL A 81 -25.64 6.37 -9.56
N ARG A 82 -25.51 5.16 -10.12
CA ARG A 82 -26.51 4.64 -11.06
C ARG A 82 -27.88 4.55 -10.40
#